data_AF-A0A3C2BR82-F1
#
_entry.id   AF-A0A3C2BR82-F1
#
_cell.length_a   1.000
_cell.length_b   1.000
_cell.length_c   1.000
_cell.angle_alpha   90.00
_cell.angle_beta   90.00
_cell.angle_gamma   90.00
#
_symmetry.space_group_name_H-M   'P 1'
#
loop_
_entity.id
_entity.type
_entity.pdbx_description
1 polymer ?
#
loop_
_entity_poly.entity_id
_entity_poly.type
_entity_poly.pdbx_seq_one_letter_code
_entity_poly.pdbx_strand_id
1 'polypeptide(L)'
;VVGEFDGVEKYVKPEYLKGRTASQTVVEEKKRENRIRATGFNVVRWDWADLMEPGKLERKLAAAGVPRRRTRSAVFDAQTRP
;
A
#
# COMPACT_ATOMS: atom_id res chain seq x y z
N VAL A 1 6.51 11.58 1.95
CA VAL A 1 5.45 10.62 1.52
C VAL A 1 5.52 9.42 2.43
N VAL A 2 4.38 8.89 2.86
CA VAL A 2 4.28 7.64 3.64
C VAL A 2 3.63 6.58 2.76
N GLY A 3 4.20 5.39 2.72
CA GLY A 3 3.63 4.24 2.03
C GLY A 3 3.00 3.27 3.02
N GLU A 4 1.81 2.75 2.69
CA GLU A 4 1.11 1.76 3.50
C GLU A 4 0.63 0.62 2.60
N PHE A 5 1.05 -0.61 2.94
CA PHE A 5 0.52 -1.81 2.35
C PHE A 5 -0.61 -2.36 3.22
N ASP A 6 -1.79 -2.55 2.63
CA ASP A 6 -2.94 -3.03 3.38
C ASP A 6 -3.88 -3.88 2.51
N GLY A 7 -4.19 -5.09 2.96
CA GLY A 7 -5.05 -6.03 2.25
C GLY A 7 -6.48 -6.06 2.78
N VAL A 8 -7.44 -6.28 1.89
CA VAL A 8 -8.88 -6.40 2.22
C VAL A 8 -9.20 -7.66 3.05
N GLU A 9 -8.30 -8.65 3.07
CA GLU A 9 -8.55 -9.96 3.68
C GLU A 9 -8.79 -9.90 5.20
N LYS A 10 -8.32 -8.85 5.87
CA LYS A 10 -8.55 -8.62 7.31
C LYS A 10 -9.99 -8.26 7.69
N TYR A 11 -10.87 -8.03 6.72
CA TYR A 11 -12.28 -7.67 6.97
C TYR A 11 -13.26 -8.83 6.78
N VAL A 12 -12.78 -9.96 6.25
CA VAL A 12 -13.67 -11.06 5.82
C VAL A 12 -13.74 -12.18 6.85
N LYS A 13 -12.75 -12.32 7.75
CA LYS A 13 -12.74 -13.35 8.78
C LYS A 13 -13.03 -12.79 10.17
N PRO A 14 -14.03 -13.32 10.91
CA PRO A 14 -14.35 -12.93 12.28
C PRO A 14 -13.15 -13.01 13.24
N GLU A 15 -12.18 -13.88 12.97
CA GLU A 15 -10.97 -14.06 13.80
C GLU A 15 -10.11 -12.79 13.90
N TYR A 16 -10.11 -11.91 12.88
CA TYR A 16 -9.29 -10.69 12.87
C TYR A 16 -9.96 -9.49 13.54
N LEU A 17 -11.25 -9.59 13.84
CA LEU A 17 -12.02 -8.49 14.38
C LEU A 17 -11.77 -8.26 15.88
N LYS A 18 -11.14 -9.19 16.61
CA LYS A 18 -10.82 -9.07 18.06
C LYS A 18 -12.00 -8.51 18.89
N GLY A 19 -13.23 -8.94 18.57
CA GLY A 19 -14.46 -8.47 19.23
C GLY A 19 -15.03 -7.11 18.76
N ARG A 20 -14.45 -6.47 17.73
CA ARG A 20 -14.95 -5.22 17.13
C ARG A 20 -15.82 -5.50 15.91
N THR A 21 -16.73 -4.59 15.57
CA THR A 21 -17.45 -4.70 14.29
C THR A 21 -16.56 -4.24 13.13
N ALA A 22 -16.79 -4.75 11.92
CA ALA A 22 -16.05 -4.31 10.73
C ALA A 22 -16.11 -2.77 10.56
N SER A 23 -17.27 -2.16 10.86
CA SER A 23 -17.47 -0.72 10.83
C SER A 23 -16.58 0.05 11.80
N GLN A 24 -16.36 -0.47 13.02
CA GLN A 24 -15.47 0.16 14.01
C GLN A 24 -14.01 0.13 13.54
N THR A 25 -13.57 -0.98 12.93
CA THR A 25 -12.22 -1.12 12.38
C THR A 25 -11.96 -0.10 11.28
N VAL A 26 -12.91 0.05 10.34
CA VAL A 26 -12.81 1.04 9.25
C VAL A 26 -12.75 2.48 9.78
N VAL A 27 -13.55 2.80 10.80
CA VAL A 27 -13.53 4.14 11.43
C VAL A 27 -12.18 4.43 12.08
N GLU A 28 -11.61 3.46 12.81
CA GLU A 28 -10.31 3.62 13.45
C GLU A 28 -9.16 3.74 12.44
N GLU A 29 -9.23 3.00 11.33
CA GLU A 29 -8.28 3.14 10.23
C GLU A 29 -8.36 4.50 9.56
N LYS A 30 -9.57 5.01 9.32
CA LYS A 30 -9.78 6.35 8.78
C LYS A 30 -9.24 7.43 9.73
N LYS A 31 -9.46 7.28 11.04
CA LYS A 31 -8.89 8.19 12.05
C LYS A 31 -7.36 8.16 12.05
N ARG A 32 -6.75 6.97 11.94
CA ARG A 32 -5.29 6.82 11.86
C ARG A 32 -4.73 7.50 10.62
N GLU A 33 -5.35 7.29 9.47
CA GLU A 33 -4.93 7.93 8.21
C GLU A 33 -5.06 9.46 8.30
N ASN A 34 -6.17 9.97 8.84
CA ASN A 34 -6.35 11.41 9.03
C ASN A 34 -5.27 12.02 9.94
N ARG A 35 -4.86 11.34 11.01
CA ARG A 35 -3.75 11.79 11.86
C ARG A 35 -2.43 11.88 11.09
N ILE A 36 -2.15 10.91 10.21
CA ILE A 36 -0.94 10.95 9.37
C ILE A 36 -1.03 12.11 8.37
N ARG A 37 -2.17 12.29 7.70
CA ARG A 37 -2.37 13.41 6.76
C ARG A 37 -2.22 14.78 7.43
N ALA A 38 -2.67 14.91 8.68
CA ALA A 38 -2.53 16.14 9.47
C ALA A 38 -1.06 16.54 9.74
N THR A 39 -0.10 15.61 9.64
CA THR A 39 1.33 15.92 9.77
C THR A 39 1.96 16.51 8.49
N GLY A 40 1.16 16.73 7.44
CA GLY A 40 1.63 17.26 6.15
C GLY A 40 2.18 16.19 5.20
N PHE A 41 2.19 14.92 5.61
CA PHE A 41 2.58 13.82 4.73
C PHE A 41 1.42 13.34 3.86
N ASN A 42 1.68 13.17 2.56
CA ASN A 42 0.80 12.41 1.69
C ASN A 42 0.96 10.90 1.96
N VAL A 43 -0.17 10.18 2.03
CA VAL A 43 -0.24 8.74 2.25
C VAL A 43 -0.60 8.03 0.94
N VAL A 44 0.25 7.10 0.51
CA VAL A 44 0.04 6.23 -0.65
C VAL A 44 -0.28 4.83 -0.16
N ARG A 45 -1.45 4.31 -0.56
CA ARG A 45 -1.89 2.96 -0.18
C ARG A 45 -1.86 2.02 -1.38
N TRP A 46 -1.39 0.81 -1.12
CA TRP A 46 -1.49 -0.29 -2.09
C TRP A 46 -1.87 -1.59 -1.40
N ASP A 47 -2.48 -2.48 -2.16
CA ASP A 47 -2.92 -3.80 -1.72
C ASP A 47 -2.36 -4.91 -2.62
N TRP A 48 -2.83 -6.14 -2.43
CA TRP A 48 -2.45 -7.26 -3.27
C TRP A 48 -2.81 -7.04 -4.75
N ALA A 49 -3.95 -6.44 -5.06
CA ALA A 49 -4.35 -6.18 -6.44
C ALA A 49 -3.45 -5.14 -7.14
N ASP A 50 -2.76 -4.30 -6.39
CA ASP A 50 -1.73 -3.39 -6.91
C ASP A 50 -0.37 -4.09 -7.15
N LEU A 51 -0.08 -5.16 -6.41
CA LEU A 51 1.16 -5.92 -6.55
C LEU A 51 1.05 -7.02 -7.63
N MET A 52 -0.15 -7.57 -7.81
CA MET A 52 -0.41 -8.60 -8.83
C MET A 52 -0.40 -8.05 -10.26
N GLU A 53 -0.48 -6.72 -10.43
CA GLU A 53 -0.36 -6.06 -11.73
C GLU A 53 1.01 -5.37 -11.86
N PRO A 54 1.92 -5.90 -12.71
CA PRO A 54 3.24 -5.32 -12.89
C PRO A 54 3.19 -3.82 -13.22
N GLY A 55 4.01 -3.04 -12.52
CA GLY A 55 4.15 -1.60 -12.72
C GLY A 55 3.05 -0.74 -12.09
N LYS A 56 1.97 -1.29 -11.54
CA LYS A 56 0.91 -0.50 -10.89
C LYS A 56 1.38 0.18 -9.62
N LEU A 57 2.10 -0.54 -8.75
CA LEU A 57 2.77 0.05 -7.60
C LEU A 57 3.76 1.15 -8.03
N GLU A 58 4.55 0.91 -9.07
CA GLU A 58 5.53 1.90 -9.56
C GLU A 58 4.84 3.20 -10.01
N ARG A 59 3.73 3.09 -10.76
CA ARG A 59 2.93 4.24 -11.19
C ARG A 59 2.35 5.01 -10.00
N LYS A 60 1.83 4.31 -8.99
CA LYS A 60 1.31 4.92 -7.75
C LYS A 60 2.37 5.71 -7.00
N LEU A 61 3.55 5.12 -6.81
CA LEU A 61 4.67 5.77 -6.11
C LEU A 61 5.21 6.96 -6.90
N ALA A 62 5.33 6.84 -8.23
CA ALA A 62 5.77 7.93 -9.10
C ALA A 62 4.80 9.12 -9.07
N ALA A 63 3.48 8.86 -9.14
CA ALA A 63 2.46 9.90 -9.03
C ALA A 63 2.49 10.63 -7.66
N ALA A 64 2.96 9.96 -6.61
CA ALA A 64 3.16 10.55 -5.30
C ALA A 64 4.49 11.30 -5.15
N GLY A 65 5.30 11.38 -6.21
CA GLY A 65 6.60 12.06 -6.20
C GLY A 65 7.72 11.25 -5.54
N VAL A 66 7.56 9.95 -5.36
CA VAL A 66 8.61 9.09 -4.79
C VAL A 66 9.70 8.89 -5.86
N PRO A 67 10.97 9.30 -5.60
CA PRO A 67 12.04 9.17 -6.58
C PRO A 67 12.40 7.70 -6.81
N ARG A 68 12.52 7.32 -8.09
CA ARG A 68 12.99 5.99 -8.48
C ARG A 68 14.52 6.00 -8.49
N ARG A 69 15.12 5.33 -7.50
CA ARG A 69 16.53 4.98 -7.61
C ARG A 69 16.63 3.84 -8.63
N ARG A 70 17.32 4.06 -9.75
CA ARG A 70 17.71 2.95 -10.65
C ARG A 70 18.67 2.04 -9.88
N THR A 71 18.15 1.00 -9.26
CA THR A 71 18.97 -0.08 -8.71
C THR A 71 19.47 -0.92 -9.88
N ARG A 72 20.75 -1.32 -9.83
CA ARG A 72 21.41 -2.18 -10.84
C ARG A 72 20.69 -3.51 -11.10
N SER A 73 19.71 -3.89 -10.28
CA SER A 73 18.87 -5.09 -10.45
C SER A 73 18.01 -5.09 -11.72
N ALA A 74 17.75 -3.95 -12.36
CA ALA A 74 17.12 -3.91 -13.68
C ALA A 74 17.95 -4.63 -14.77
N VAL A 75 19.25 -4.87 -14.53
CA VAL A 75 20.12 -5.66 -15.41
C VAL A 75 19.81 -7.16 -15.32
N PHE A 76 19.37 -7.66 -14.16
CA PHE A 76 19.06 -9.08 -13.97
C PHE A 76 17.72 -9.49 -14.60
N ASP A 77 16.69 -8.64 -14.55
CA ASP A 77 15.39 -8.94 -15.16
C ASP A 77 15.44 -8.96 -16.71
N ALA A 78 16.35 -8.19 -17.31
CA ALA A 78 16.56 -8.21 -18.76
C ALA A 78 17.32 -9.45 -19.24
N GLN A 79 18.03 -10.15 -18.35
CA GLN A 79 18.85 -11.33 -18.66
C GLN A 79 18.14 -12.66 -18.38
N THR A 80 16.94 -12.64 -17.76
CA THR A 80 16.27 -13.87 -17.30
C THR A 80 14.92 -14.14 -17.97
N ARG A 81 14.65 -13.53 -19.13
CA ARG A 81 13.52 -13.94 -19.99
C ARG A 81 14.02 -15.02 -20.97
N PRO A 82 13.43 -16.23 -20.99
CA PRO A 82 13.72 -17.24 -22.01
C PRO A 82 13.25 -16.77 -23.39
#